data_AF-A0A1Z8PVC2-F1
#
_entry.id   AF-A0A1Z8PVC2-F1
#
_cell.length_a   1.000
_cell.length_b   1.000
_cell.length_c   1.000
_cell.angle_alpha   90.00
_cell.angle_beta   90.00
_cell.angle_gamma   90.00
#
_symmetry.space_group_name_H-M   'P 1'
#
loop_
_entity.id
_entity.type
_entity.pdbx_description
1 polymer ?
#
loop_
_entity_poly.entity_id
_entity_poly.type
_entity_poly.pdbx_seq_one_letter_code
_entity_poly.pdbx_strand_id
1 'polypeptide(L)'
;MSKQKQLNEKYAELVALKGNSEALYNSLEKVWAENRSNKEDDLLAKLIIKLNKDADVDFCALFCSAIENSKHRVFNILDILKDTLSELNLTSDGLLTLFEKVYQETQNDMMASVQYEPLKALVEKQSDFCRELLDKLLTSEKDFITNYISVLYQEFFKRTPGAIHKELCDLKDSERENIIFAVVNALSNLPYEEKEYKPFLDETLSVYEYIDNRGLPNTARCLADSYGRLIKHKPEVVSKLSNYLKLDNPEIDYMVSRVLMLNLEVFVKEPWFEDLFFPLSRTKIQHQGIIRNLDFILHGLIAKCDKPELAIGFFEKWVIDSDYQIKTERLDKMFMSTFPDFVRDKKRLHALVTNFFNHENPKIHGAVSEIISYCKLHKIQDVRLEKSILKSLDDQDVVFIARKILGYTIDAQIQCSLVFSILDKSVTSKAVQNIVYDVFTQHIGKGYPGSTIEFLEGQKKKTKSKVKLELTDKIITHIKSWRDVYKDLPRLKETMPPSQQSRRIMREEARVMGQSMKEAQKDSIINQICRVVPMKYGSGTFSYFDGNYTPVSKLGSHSISEQLPFSLSTHIVKFTMEINDFRRAKRGQK
;
A
#
# COMPACT_ATOMS: atom_id res chain seq x y z
N MET A 1 -0.03 -16.38 -50.42
CA MET A 1 -0.88 -17.60 -50.32
C MET A 1 -2.28 -17.14 -49.94
N SER A 2 -3.36 -17.62 -50.59
CA SER A 2 -4.72 -17.19 -50.21
C SER A 2 -5.02 -17.58 -48.76
N LYS A 3 -5.62 -16.69 -47.96
CA LYS A 3 -5.96 -16.94 -46.54
C LYS A 3 -6.74 -18.25 -46.35
N GLN A 4 -7.61 -18.60 -47.30
CA GLN A 4 -8.37 -19.85 -47.28
C GLN A 4 -7.48 -21.10 -47.43
N LYS A 5 -6.42 -21.01 -48.23
CA LYS A 5 -5.45 -22.11 -48.40
C LYS A 5 -4.66 -22.34 -47.12
N GLN A 6 -4.19 -21.26 -46.49
CA GLN A 6 -3.50 -21.32 -45.20
C GLN A 6 -4.38 -21.90 -44.08
N LEU A 7 -5.66 -21.49 -44.02
CA LEU A 7 -6.63 -22.06 -43.08
C LEU A 7 -6.81 -23.56 -43.28
N ASN A 8 -6.98 -24.01 -44.53
CA ASN A 8 -7.21 -25.43 -44.82
C ASN A 8 -5.96 -26.30 -44.56
N GLU A 9 -4.75 -25.80 -44.88
CA GLU A 9 -3.50 -26.50 -44.58
C GLU A 9 -3.31 -26.64 -43.07
N LYS A 10 -3.47 -25.56 -42.31
CA LYS A 10 -3.37 -25.59 -40.84
C LYS A 10 -4.45 -26.43 -40.18
N TYR A 11 -5.66 -26.41 -40.71
CA TYR A 11 -6.73 -27.28 -40.26
C TYR A 11 -6.36 -28.75 -40.41
N ALA A 12 -5.85 -29.17 -41.58
CA ALA A 12 -5.45 -30.56 -41.82
C ALA A 12 -4.32 -31.01 -40.86
N GLU A 13 -3.34 -30.14 -40.60
CA GLU A 13 -2.28 -30.39 -39.62
C GLU A 13 -2.85 -30.63 -38.21
N LEU A 14 -3.79 -29.79 -37.77
CA LEU A 14 -4.38 -29.87 -36.42
C LEU A 14 -5.30 -31.09 -36.26
N VAL A 15 -6.08 -31.46 -37.29
CA VAL A 15 -6.92 -32.67 -37.25
C VAL A 15 -6.09 -33.93 -37.02
N ALA A 16 -4.88 -34.02 -37.60
CA ALA A 16 -3.98 -35.14 -37.39
C ALA A 16 -3.52 -35.28 -35.92
N LEU A 17 -3.62 -34.20 -35.12
CA LEU A 17 -3.25 -34.17 -33.72
C LEU A 17 -4.43 -34.41 -32.75
N LYS A 18 -5.66 -34.63 -33.25
CA LYS A 18 -6.86 -34.81 -32.41
C LYS A 18 -6.69 -35.85 -31.29
N GLY A 19 -5.92 -36.92 -31.53
CA GLY A 19 -5.66 -37.98 -30.55
C GLY A 19 -4.62 -37.64 -29.48
N ASN A 20 -3.95 -36.49 -29.55
CA ASN A 20 -2.94 -36.05 -28.60
C ASN A 20 -3.24 -34.61 -28.15
N SER A 21 -3.97 -34.48 -27.03
CA SER A 21 -4.44 -33.21 -26.48
C SER A 21 -3.31 -32.20 -26.24
N GLU A 22 -2.15 -32.66 -25.77
CA GLU A 22 -1.01 -31.77 -25.52
C GLU A 22 -0.40 -31.24 -26.82
N ALA A 23 -0.16 -32.11 -27.80
CA ALA A 23 0.39 -31.70 -29.10
C ALA A 23 -0.57 -30.78 -29.85
N LEU A 24 -1.88 -31.06 -29.77
CA LEU A 24 -2.92 -30.22 -30.36
C LEU A 24 -2.94 -28.84 -29.72
N TYR A 25 -2.97 -28.77 -28.39
CA TYR A 25 -2.98 -27.48 -27.69
C TYR A 25 -1.71 -26.66 -27.98
N ASN A 26 -0.52 -27.26 -27.91
CA ASN A 26 0.74 -26.57 -28.19
C ASN A 26 0.77 -26.00 -29.62
N SER A 27 0.17 -26.72 -30.57
CA SER A 27 0.06 -26.24 -31.96
C SER A 27 -0.91 -25.06 -32.07
N LEU A 28 -2.05 -25.10 -31.37
CA LEU A 28 -2.99 -23.98 -31.30
C LEU A 28 -2.38 -22.76 -30.60
N GLU A 29 -1.65 -22.96 -29.50
CA GLU A 29 -0.95 -21.90 -28.77
C GLU A 29 0.11 -21.22 -29.64
N LYS A 30 0.84 -21.98 -30.46
CA LYS A 30 1.78 -21.43 -31.43
C LYS A 30 1.07 -20.56 -32.47
N VAL A 31 -0.04 -21.06 -33.03
CA VAL A 31 -0.86 -20.28 -33.98
C VAL A 31 -1.40 -19.00 -33.31
N TRP A 32 -1.82 -19.08 -32.06
CA TRP A 32 -2.25 -17.91 -31.28
C TRP A 32 -1.10 -16.90 -31.11
N ALA A 33 0.09 -17.35 -30.71
CA ALA A 33 1.25 -16.50 -30.50
C ALA A 33 1.70 -15.79 -31.80
N GLU A 34 1.66 -16.48 -32.93
CA GLU A 34 1.98 -15.92 -34.25
C GLU A 34 0.96 -14.86 -34.70
N ASN A 35 -0.31 -15.02 -34.33
CA ASN A 35 -1.39 -14.10 -34.74
C ASN A 35 -1.64 -12.96 -33.76
N ARG A 36 -1.13 -13.02 -32.52
CA ARG A 36 -1.36 -12.00 -31.49
C ARG A 36 -0.90 -10.59 -31.90
N SER A 37 0.13 -10.49 -32.73
CA SER A 37 0.63 -9.22 -33.28
C SER A 37 -0.21 -8.63 -34.42
N ASN A 38 -1.13 -9.41 -35.00
CA ASN A 38 -1.87 -9.01 -36.20
C ASN A 38 -3.39 -9.09 -35.94
N LYS A 39 -3.94 -8.08 -35.27
CA LYS A 39 -5.34 -8.02 -34.79
C LYS A 39 -6.41 -8.18 -35.89
N GLU A 40 -6.05 -8.09 -37.17
CA GLU A 40 -6.98 -8.25 -38.29
C GLU A 40 -7.18 -9.71 -38.73
N ASP A 41 -6.43 -10.68 -38.18
CA ASP A 41 -6.52 -12.08 -38.60
C ASP A 41 -7.19 -12.99 -37.55
N ASP A 42 -8.48 -13.22 -37.74
CA ASP A 42 -9.33 -14.16 -37.00
C ASP A 42 -9.03 -15.64 -37.32
N LEU A 43 -7.78 -15.96 -37.69
CA LEU A 43 -7.40 -17.28 -38.20
C LEU A 43 -7.58 -18.35 -37.12
N LEU A 44 -7.17 -18.05 -35.88
CA LEU A 44 -7.26 -19.00 -34.77
C LEU A 44 -8.71 -19.32 -34.41
N ALA A 45 -9.58 -18.32 -34.28
CA ALA A 45 -10.97 -18.58 -33.91
C ALA A 45 -11.65 -19.43 -34.99
N LYS A 46 -11.42 -19.12 -36.27
CA LYS A 46 -11.90 -19.94 -37.40
C LYS A 46 -11.41 -21.38 -37.34
N LEU A 47 -10.13 -21.61 -37.00
CA LEU A 47 -9.59 -22.96 -36.85
C LEU A 47 -10.25 -23.71 -35.70
N ILE A 48 -10.40 -23.06 -34.54
CA ILE A 48 -11.01 -23.65 -33.35
C ILE A 48 -12.48 -24.02 -33.61
N ILE A 49 -13.26 -23.09 -34.18
CA ILE A 49 -14.66 -23.32 -34.54
C ILE A 49 -14.76 -24.48 -35.53
N LYS A 50 -13.90 -24.51 -36.56
CA LYS A 50 -13.89 -25.58 -37.56
C LYS A 50 -13.51 -26.93 -36.97
N LEU A 51 -12.50 -27.00 -36.10
CA LEU A 51 -12.11 -28.24 -35.40
C LEU A 51 -13.22 -28.77 -34.49
N ASN A 52 -13.94 -27.87 -33.83
CA ASN A 52 -15.06 -28.27 -32.97
C ASN A 52 -16.25 -28.80 -33.79
N LYS A 53 -16.61 -28.12 -34.89
CA LYS A 53 -17.79 -28.48 -35.70
C LYS A 53 -17.53 -29.64 -36.67
N ASP A 54 -16.39 -29.64 -37.35
CA ASP A 54 -16.10 -30.60 -38.44
C ASP A 54 -15.34 -31.83 -37.93
N ALA A 55 -14.48 -31.65 -36.92
CA ALA A 55 -13.64 -32.72 -36.38
C ALA A 55 -14.05 -33.18 -34.99
N ASP A 56 -15.16 -32.69 -34.43
CA ASP A 56 -15.71 -33.10 -33.13
C ASP A 56 -14.65 -33.08 -32.01
N VAL A 57 -13.89 -31.98 -31.94
CA VAL A 57 -12.91 -31.73 -30.88
C VAL A 57 -13.64 -31.08 -29.70
N ASP A 58 -13.63 -31.75 -28.55
CA ASP A 58 -14.09 -31.20 -27.28
C ASP A 58 -13.03 -30.22 -26.72
N PHE A 59 -13.25 -28.93 -26.96
CA PHE A 59 -12.35 -27.88 -26.49
C PHE A 59 -12.40 -27.68 -24.98
N CYS A 60 -13.51 -28.02 -24.31
CA CYS A 60 -13.56 -27.98 -22.85
C CYS A 60 -12.61 -29.02 -22.26
N ALA A 61 -12.66 -30.27 -22.74
CA ALA A 61 -11.74 -31.33 -22.33
C ALA A 61 -10.28 -31.03 -22.70
N LEU A 62 -10.05 -30.51 -23.92
CA LEU A 62 -8.71 -30.11 -24.38
C LEU A 62 -8.08 -29.05 -23.46
N PHE A 63 -8.81 -27.98 -23.16
CA PHE A 63 -8.33 -26.91 -22.29
C PHE A 63 -8.17 -27.38 -20.84
N CYS A 64 -9.06 -28.23 -20.34
CA CYS A 64 -8.93 -28.87 -19.05
C CYS A 64 -7.60 -29.65 -18.92
N SER A 65 -7.22 -30.41 -19.95
CA SER A 65 -5.96 -31.15 -20.00
C SER A 65 -4.75 -30.21 -20.14
N ALA A 66 -4.88 -29.14 -20.92
CA ALA A 66 -3.81 -28.17 -21.09
C ALA A 66 -3.46 -27.44 -19.78
N ILE A 67 -4.47 -27.09 -18.97
CA ILE A 67 -4.30 -26.47 -17.64
C ILE A 67 -3.59 -27.43 -16.67
N GLU A 68 -3.98 -28.70 -16.63
CA GLU A 68 -3.33 -29.71 -15.78
C GLU A 68 -1.85 -29.88 -16.09
N ASN A 69 -1.49 -29.79 -17.36
CA ASN A 69 -0.10 -29.96 -17.81
C ASN A 69 0.75 -28.70 -17.56
N SER A 70 0.16 -27.50 -17.45
CA SER A 70 0.91 -26.27 -17.12
C SER A 70 -0.01 -25.11 -16.69
N LYS A 71 0.19 -24.63 -15.46
CA LYS A 71 -0.56 -23.49 -14.87
C LYS A 71 -0.46 -22.20 -15.69
N HIS A 72 0.66 -21.98 -16.39
CA HIS A 72 0.90 -20.76 -17.18
C HIS A 72 -0.02 -20.63 -18.40
N ARG A 73 -0.75 -21.70 -18.77
CA ARG A 73 -1.63 -21.73 -19.95
C ARG A 73 -3.02 -21.17 -19.70
N VAL A 74 -3.44 -20.97 -18.44
CA VAL A 74 -4.82 -20.58 -18.10
C VAL A 74 -5.21 -19.23 -18.74
N PHE A 75 -4.32 -18.24 -18.75
CA PHE A 75 -4.63 -16.93 -19.33
C PHE A 75 -4.67 -16.94 -20.85
N ASN A 76 -3.82 -17.74 -21.50
CA ASN A 76 -3.87 -17.93 -22.95
C ASN A 76 -5.21 -18.61 -23.34
N ILE A 77 -5.68 -19.57 -22.54
CA ILE A 77 -6.98 -20.20 -22.72
C ILE A 77 -8.11 -19.19 -22.55
N LEU A 78 -8.08 -18.34 -21.52
CA LEU A 78 -9.09 -17.30 -21.31
C LEU A 78 -9.17 -16.31 -22.49
N ASP A 79 -8.03 -15.87 -23.00
CA ASP A 79 -7.96 -15.02 -24.20
C ASP A 79 -8.57 -15.73 -25.41
N ILE A 80 -8.28 -17.01 -25.63
CA ILE A 80 -8.86 -17.81 -26.72
C ILE A 80 -10.37 -17.97 -26.56
N LEU A 81 -10.84 -18.28 -25.35
CA LEU A 81 -12.27 -18.50 -25.06
C LEU A 81 -13.09 -17.24 -25.28
N LYS A 82 -12.53 -16.05 -25.01
CA LYS A 82 -13.21 -14.78 -25.22
C LYS A 82 -13.74 -14.62 -26.65
N ASP A 83 -12.97 -15.07 -27.64
CA ASP A 83 -13.30 -14.92 -29.06
C ASP A 83 -14.08 -16.11 -29.62
N THR A 84 -13.94 -17.31 -29.02
CA THR A 84 -14.44 -18.57 -29.60
C THR A 84 -15.61 -19.20 -28.88
N LEU A 85 -15.73 -19.03 -27.56
CA LEU A 85 -16.63 -19.84 -26.73
C LEU A 85 -18.08 -19.81 -27.24
N SER A 86 -18.57 -18.64 -27.66
CA SER A 86 -19.94 -18.43 -28.16
C SER A 86 -20.30 -19.20 -29.45
N GLU A 87 -19.31 -19.74 -30.16
CA GLU A 87 -19.47 -20.42 -31.46
C GLU A 87 -19.24 -21.94 -31.36
N LEU A 88 -18.85 -22.44 -30.20
CA LEU A 88 -18.56 -23.85 -29.96
C LEU A 88 -19.84 -24.66 -29.69
N ASN A 89 -19.83 -25.92 -30.11
CA ASN A 89 -20.75 -26.96 -29.66
C ASN A 89 -20.32 -27.37 -28.25
N LEU A 90 -21.02 -26.85 -27.24
CA LEU A 90 -20.69 -27.02 -25.83
C LEU A 90 -21.61 -28.02 -25.16
N THR A 91 -21.09 -28.69 -24.13
CA THR A 91 -21.91 -29.40 -23.13
C THR A 91 -21.78 -28.67 -21.81
N SER A 92 -22.88 -28.55 -21.05
CA SER A 92 -22.83 -27.82 -19.78
C SER A 92 -21.87 -28.49 -18.78
N ASP A 93 -21.75 -29.81 -18.79
CA ASP A 93 -20.86 -30.55 -17.88
C ASP A 93 -19.38 -30.32 -18.22
N GLY A 94 -19.04 -30.30 -19.51
CA GLY A 94 -17.69 -29.96 -19.98
C GLY A 94 -17.32 -28.53 -19.63
N LEU A 95 -18.24 -27.59 -19.82
CA LEU A 95 -18.00 -26.17 -19.52
C LEU A 95 -17.89 -25.93 -18.00
N LEU A 96 -18.71 -26.58 -17.18
CA LEU A 96 -18.60 -26.50 -15.72
C LEU A 96 -17.25 -27.03 -15.22
N THR A 97 -16.79 -28.15 -15.78
CA THR A 97 -15.47 -28.72 -15.45
C THR A 97 -14.35 -27.76 -15.82
N LEU A 98 -14.46 -27.09 -16.98
CA LEU A 98 -13.49 -26.08 -17.41
C LEU A 98 -13.48 -24.86 -16.47
N PHE A 99 -14.66 -24.32 -16.14
CA PHE A 99 -14.78 -23.18 -15.24
C PHE A 99 -14.26 -23.46 -13.84
N GLU A 100 -14.50 -24.66 -13.31
CA GLU A 100 -13.92 -25.07 -12.02
C GLU A 100 -12.40 -25.06 -12.06
N LYS A 101 -11.78 -25.62 -13.12
CA LYS A 101 -10.32 -25.62 -13.28
C LYS A 101 -9.75 -24.22 -13.43
N VAL A 102 -10.39 -23.39 -14.26
CA VAL A 102 -10.00 -21.99 -14.44
C VAL A 102 -10.08 -21.23 -13.12
N TYR A 103 -11.15 -21.42 -12.35
CA TYR A 103 -11.30 -20.79 -11.04
C TYR A 103 -10.19 -21.23 -10.08
N GLN A 104 -9.92 -22.53 -9.97
CA GLN A 104 -8.88 -23.07 -9.08
C GLN A 104 -7.50 -22.48 -9.37
N GLU A 105 -7.17 -22.27 -10.64
CA GLU A 105 -5.88 -21.71 -11.08
C GLU A 105 -5.83 -20.17 -11.00
N THR A 106 -6.97 -19.48 -10.98
CA THR A 106 -7.01 -18.01 -10.99
C THR A 106 -7.43 -17.38 -9.66
N GLN A 107 -7.94 -18.14 -8.68
CA GLN A 107 -8.53 -17.59 -7.45
C GLN A 107 -7.63 -16.66 -6.61
N ASN A 108 -6.31 -16.68 -6.82
CA ASN A 108 -5.34 -15.80 -6.15
C ASN A 108 -4.66 -14.79 -7.09
N ASP A 109 -5.15 -14.64 -8.32
CA ASP A 109 -4.59 -13.75 -9.33
C ASP A 109 -5.40 -12.45 -9.47
N MET A 110 -4.70 -11.33 -9.68
CA MET A 110 -5.34 -10.01 -9.87
C MET A 110 -6.17 -9.93 -11.16
N MET A 111 -5.93 -10.80 -12.13
CA MET A 111 -6.68 -10.90 -13.39
C MET A 111 -7.79 -11.96 -13.37
N ALA A 112 -8.13 -12.51 -12.20
CA ALA A 112 -9.17 -13.54 -12.08
C ALA A 112 -10.52 -13.14 -12.69
N SER A 113 -10.86 -11.84 -12.74
CA SER A 113 -12.13 -11.38 -13.33
C SER A 113 -12.24 -11.60 -14.84
N VAL A 114 -11.12 -11.78 -15.55
CA VAL A 114 -11.12 -11.99 -17.01
C VAL A 114 -11.85 -13.29 -17.38
N GLN A 115 -11.91 -14.28 -16.48
CA GLN A 115 -12.56 -15.56 -16.72
C GLN A 115 -14.07 -15.46 -17.01
N TYR A 116 -14.70 -14.35 -16.64
CA TYR A 116 -16.13 -14.14 -16.84
C TYR A 116 -16.45 -13.42 -18.15
N GLU A 117 -15.46 -12.83 -18.85
CA GLU A 117 -15.70 -12.12 -20.11
C GLU A 117 -16.29 -13.01 -21.22
N PRO A 118 -15.85 -14.27 -21.42
CA PRO A 118 -16.41 -15.14 -22.45
C PRO A 118 -17.92 -15.41 -22.28
N LEU A 119 -18.45 -15.32 -21.06
CA LEU A 119 -19.88 -15.56 -20.78
C LEU A 119 -20.79 -14.54 -21.45
N LYS A 120 -20.31 -13.31 -21.65
CA LYS A 120 -21.11 -12.23 -22.24
C LYS A 120 -21.53 -12.59 -23.66
N ALA A 121 -20.55 -12.92 -24.51
CA ALA A 121 -20.79 -13.36 -25.88
C ALA A 121 -21.58 -14.68 -25.94
N LEU A 122 -21.37 -15.57 -24.96
CA LEU A 122 -22.08 -16.84 -24.90
C LEU A 122 -23.58 -16.65 -24.60
N VAL A 123 -23.95 -15.82 -23.61
CA VAL A 123 -25.36 -15.46 -23.35
C VAL A 123 -25.98 -14.79 -24.56
N GLU A 124 -25.21 -13.98 -25.29
CA GLU A 124 -25.69 -13.30 -26.48
C GLU A 124 -26.10 -14.27 -27.60
N LYS A 125 -25.26 -15.26 -27.91
CA LYS A 125 -25.46 -16.17 -29.05
C LYS A 125 -26.15 -17.48 -28.70
N GLN A 126 -25.99 -17.98 -27.47
CA GLN A 126 -26.47 -19.28 -27.01
C GLN A 126 -27.29 -19.15 -25.71
N SER A 127 -28.34 -18.31 -25.73
CA SER A 127 -29.16 -17.98 -24.56
C SER A 127 -29.75 -19.20 -23.85
N ASP A 128 -30.30 -20.15 -24.61
CA ASP A 128 -30.97 -21.33 -24.06
C ASP A 128 -29.97 -22.28 -23.39
N PHE A 129 -28.79 -22.45 -23.98
CA PHE A 129 -27.69 -23.19 -23.37
C PHE A 129 -27.22 -22.53 -22.07
N CYS A 130 -27.08 -21.20 -22.04
CA CYS A 130 -26.73 -20.48 -20.81
C CYS A 130 -27.80 -20.60 -19.73
N ARG A 131 -29.08 -20.80 -20.08
CA ARG A 131 -30.15 -21.07 -19.11
C ARG A 131 -30.00 -22.48 -18.51
N GLU A 132 -29.76 -23.49 -19.34
CA GLU A 132 -29.44 -24.84 -18.84
C GLU A 132 -28.21 -24.83 -17.93
N LEU A 133 -27.16 -24.10 -18.33
CA LEU A 133 -25.95 -23.96 -17.53
C LEU A 133 -26.23 -23.28 -16.18
N LEU A 134 -27.05 -22.24 -16.17
CA LEU A 134 -27.48 -21.56 -14.96
C LEU A 134 -28.23 -22.50 -14.01
N ASP A 135 -29.17 -23.31 -14.53
CA ASP A 135 -29.92 -24.30 -13.74
C ASP A 135 -28.97 -25.35 -13.12
N LYS A 136 -27.95 -25.79 -13.87
CA LYS A 136 -26.91 -26.69 -13.34
C LYS A 136 -26.03 -26.02 -12.29
N LEU A 137 -25.70 -24.74 -12.44
CA LEU A 137 -24.97 -23.99 -11.40
C LEU A 137 -25.83 -23.85 -10.13
N LEU A 138 -27.12 -23.53 -10.27
CA LEU A 138 -28.06 -23.40 -9.15
C LEU A 138 -28.28 -24.73 -8.40
N THR A 139 -28.03 -25.87 -9.02
CA THR A 139 -28.10 -27.20 -8.38
C THR A 139 -26.74 -27.72 -7.91
N SER A 140 -25.63 -27.15 -8.37
CA SER A 140 -24.26 -27.54 -7.98
C SER A 140 -23.92 -27.14 -6.54
N GLU A 141 -23.26 -28.02 -5.79
CA GLU A 141 -22.79 -27.77 -4.42
C GLU A 141 -21.39 -27.11 -4.35
N LYS A 142 -20.79 -26.77 -5.49
CA LYS A 142 -19.41 -26.28 -5.56
C LYS A 142 -19.33 -24.77 -5.26
N ASP A 143 -18.24 -24.32 -4.64
CA ASP A 143 -18.09 -22.92 -4.21
C ASP A 143 -17.80 -21.93 -5.36
N PHE A 144 -17.14 -22.39 -6.44
CA PHE A 144 -16.70 -21.53 -7.55
C PHE A 144 -17.86 -20.85 -8.31
N ILE A 145 -19.08 -21.37 -8.16
CA ILE A 145 -20.26 -20.99 -8.95
C ILE A 145 -20.73 -19.55 -8.71
N THR A 146 -20.40 -18.96 -7.55
CA THR A 146 -20.98 -17.70 -7.07
C THR A 146 -20.89 -16.58 -8.11
N ASN A 147 -19.71 -16.35 -8.66
CA ASN A 147 -19.50 -15.27 -9.64
C ASN A 147 -20.05 -15.63 -11.03
N TYR A 148 -20.05 -16.91 -11.41
CA TYR A 148 -20.63 -17.36 -12.68
C TYR A 148 -22.14 -17.14 -12.70
N ILE A 149 -22.85 -17.52 -11.64
CA ILE A 149 -24.29 -17.26 -11.47
C ILE A 149 -24.55 -15.75 -11.54
N SER A 150 -23.77 -14.96 -10.80
CA SER A 150 -23.93 -13.50 -10.78
C SER A 150 -23.78 -12.87 -12.18
N VAL A 151 -22.76 -13.28 -12.94
CA VAL A 151 -22.50 -12.74 -14.28
C VAL A 151 -23.58 -13.16 -15.28
N LEU A 152 -24.01 -14.43 -15.25
CA LEU A 152 -25.09 -14.90 -16.11
C LEU A 152 -26.38 -14.10 -15.87
N TYR A 153 -26.76 -13.87 -14.61
CA TYR A 153 -27.92 -13.05 -14.29
C TYR A 153 -27.78 -11.61 -14.76
N GLN A 154 -26.62 -10.98 -14.59
CA GLN A 154 -26.37 -9.63 -15.10
C GLN A 154 -26.53 -9.54 -16.63
N GLU A 155 -26.05 -10.55 -17.36
CA GLU A 155 -26.17 -10.58 -18.82
C GLU A 155 -27.61 -10.90 -19.28
N PHE A 156 -28.32 -11.79 -18.60
CA PHE A 156 -29.75 -12.02 -18.89
C PHE A 156 -30.63 -10.81 -18.56
N PHE A 157 -30.29 -10.06 -17.51
CA PHE A 157 -31.04 -8.87 -17.11
C PHE A 157 -31.13 -7.85 -18.24
N LYS A 158 -30.09 -7.72 -19.07
CA LYS A 158 -30.08 -6.80 -20.23
C LYS A 158 -31.17 -7.12 -21.27
N ARG A 159 -31.71 -8.34 -21.27
CA ARG A 159 -32.73 -8.80 -22.23
C ARG A 159 -34.14 -8.76 -21.64
N THR A 160 -34.29 -9.25 -20.41
CA THR A 160 -35.59 -9.31 -19.74
C THR A 160 -35.48 -8.81 -18.29
N PRO A 161 -35.30 -7.49 -18.08
CA PRO A 161 -34.99 -6.90 -16.77
C PRO A 161 -35.94 -7.33 -15.65
N GLY A 162 -37.25 -7.15 -15.86
CA GLY A 162 -38.26 -7.45 -14.84
C GLY A 162 -38.38 -8.92 -14.48
N ALA A 163 -38.24 -9.83 -15.46
CA ALA A 163 -38.30 -11.27 -15.19
C ALA A 163 -37.07 -11.74 -14.42
N ILE A 164 -35.88 -11.26 -14.79
CA ILE A 164 -34.62 -11.64 -14.14
C ILE A 164 -34.50 -11.06 -12.75
N HIS A 165 -34.91 -9.80 -12.57
CA HIS A 165 -34.91 -9.18 -11.25
C HIS A 165 -35.83 -9.95 -10.29
N LYS A 166 -37.05 -10.29 -10.72
CA LYS A 166 -37.95 -11.14 -9.95
C LYS A 166 -37.34 -12.51 -9.62
N GLU A 167 -36.71 -13.17 -10.59
CA GLU A 167 -36.03 -14.45 -10.38
C GLU A 167 -34.93 -14.35 -9.31
N LEU A 168 -34.11 -13.29 -9.35
CA LEU A 168 -33.11 -13.00 -8.31
C LEU A 168 -33.76 -12.76 -6.94
N CYS A 169 -34.87 -12.03 -6.89
CA CYS A 169 -35.61 -11.77 -5.66
C CYS A 169 -36.26 -13.03 -5.06
N ASP A 170 -36.67 -13.99 -5.90
CA ASP A 170 -37.23 -15.28 -5.47
C ASP A 170 -36.14 -16.20 -4.88
N LEU A 171 -34.88 -16.05 -5.33
CA LEU A 171 -33.74 -16.81 -4.80
C LEU A 171 -33.24 -16.36 -3.42
N LYS A 172 -33.78 -15.27 -2.85
CA LYS A 172 -33.40 -14.76 -1.51
C LYS A 172 -33.64 -15.77 -0.38
N ASP A 173 -34.51 -16.75 -0.62
CA ASP A 173 -34.92 -17.79 0.32
C ASP A 173 -34.02 -19.03 0.28
N SER A 174 -33.03 -19.06 -0.62
CA SER A 174 -32.11 -20.19 -0.73
C SER A 174 -31.39 -20.47 0.60
N GLU A 175 -31.27 -21.75 0.95
CA GLU A 175 -30.49 -22.22 2.10
C GLU A 175 -28.99 -22.23 1.82
N ARG A 176 -28.58 -22.12 0.55
CA ARG A 176 -27.17 -22.18 0.16
C ARG A 176 -26.54 -20.80 0.10
N GLU A 177 -25.51 -20.57 0.92
CA GLU A 177 -24.81 -19.28 1.02
C GLU A 177 -24.22 -18.82 -0.32
N ASN A 178 -23.68 -19.73 -1.13
CA ASN A 178 -23.11 -19.41 -2.45
C ASN A 178 -24.14 -18.82 -3.42
N ILE A 179 -25.39 -19.29 -3.40
CA ILE A 179 -26.49 -18.70 -4.18
C ILE A 179 -26.83 -17.33 -3.62
N ILE A 180 -26.94 -17.19 -2.31
CA ILE A 180 -27.25 -15.90 -1.68
C ILE A 180 -26.18 -14.85 -2.04
N PHE A 181 -24.89 -15.21 -2.00
CA PHE A 181 -23.82 -14.32 -2.45
C PHE A 181 -23.91 -14.00 -3.93
N ALA A 182 -24.28 -14.98 -4.77
CA ALA A 182 -24.47 -14.74 -6.19
C ALA A 182 -25.62 -13.76 -6.46
N VAL A 183 -26.75 -13.90 -5.74
CA VAL A 183 -27.91 -13.02 -5.81
C VAL A 183 -27.54 -11.61 -5.38
N VAL A 184 -26.89 -11.46 -4.22
CA VAL A 184 -26.45 -10.17 -3.69
C VAL A 184 -25.44 -9.51 -4.64
N ASN A 185 -24.50 -10.28 -5.21
CA ASN A 185 -23.56 -9.76 -6.20
C ASN A 185 -24.27 -9.36 -7.50
N ALA A 186 -25.20 -10.17 -8.03
CA ALA A 186 -25.94 -9.88 -9.25
C ALA A 186 -26.75 -8.59 -9.10
N LEU A 187 -27.56 -8.52 -8.05
CA LEU A 187 -28.41 -7.38 -7.75
C LEU A 187 -27.62 -6.09 -7.56
N SER A 188 -26.42 -6.13 -6.94
CA SER A 188 -25.60 -4.93 -6.74
C SER A 188 -24.98 -4.35 -8.01
N ASN A 189 -24.89 -5.16 -9.08
CA ASN A 189 -24.26 -4.80 -10.34
C ASN A 189 -25.25 -4.48 -11.45
N LEU A 190 -26.55 -4.50 -11.16
CA LEU A 190 -27.55 -4.07 -12.13
C LEU A 190 -27.39 -2.57 -12.43
N PRO A 191 -27.66 -2.13 -13.67
CA PRO A 191 -27.41 -0.75 -14.11
C PRO A 191 -28.48 0.25 -13.61
N TYR A 192 -28.64 0.43 -12.30
CA TYR A 192 -29.64 1.35 -11.69
C TYR A 192 -29.46 2.84 -12.05
N GLU A 193 -28.38 3.20 -12.74
CA GLU A 193 -28.17 4.53 -13.32
C GLU A 193 -29.23 4.84 -14.40
N GLU A 194 -29.71 3.79 -15.07
CA GLU A 194 -30.71 3.89 -16.12
C GLU A 194 -32.10 4.10 -15.50
N LYS A 195 -32.81 5.13 -16.00
CA LYS A 195 -34.13 5.53 -15.47
C LYS A 195 -35.13 4.37 -15.44
N GLU A 196 -35.04 3.46 -16.41
CA GLU A 196 -35.91 2.30 -16.53
C GLU A 196 -35.72 1.29 -15.40
N TYR A 197 -34.50 1.18 -14.84
CA TYR A 197 -34.16 0.15 -13.86
C TYR A 197 -34.17 0.67 -12.41
N LYS A 198 -34.23 1.99 -12.23
CA LYS A 198 -34.35 2.61 -10.91
C LYS A 198 -35.49 2.06 -10.04
N PRO A 199 -36.68 1.70 -10.57
CA PRO A 199 -37.77 1.12 -9.77
C PRO A 199 -37.40 -0.21 -9.08
N PHE A 200 -36.46 -0.98 -9.62
CA PHE A 200 -36.02 -2.26 -9.04
C PHE A 200 -35.18 -2.09 -7.77
N LEU A 201 -34.66 -0.89 -7.51
CA LEU A 201 -33.72 -0.65 -6.43
C LEU A 201 -34.34 -0.84 -5.04
N ASP A 202 -35.56 -0.35 -4.81
CA ASP A 202 -36.22 -0.47 -3.50
C ASP A 202 -36.52 -1.95 -3.16
N GLU A 203 -36.89 -2.75 -4.17
CA GLU A 203 -37.09 -4.19 -4.02
C GLU A 203 -35.76 -4.92 -3.78
N THR A 204 -34.68 -4.54 -4.48
CA THR A 204 -33.32 -5.05 -4.20
C THR A 204 -32.90 -4.78 -2.75
N LEU A 205 -33.14 -3.58 -2.24
CA LEU A 205 -32.82 -3.24 -0.85
C LEU A 205 -33.67 -4.04 0.14
N SER A 206 -34.93 -4.33 -0.20
CA SER A 206 -35.80 -5.20 0.60
C SER A 206 -35.29 -6.64 0.63
N VAL A 207 -34.75 -7.15 -0.49
CA VAL A 207 -34.07 -8.46 -0.54
C VAL A 207 -32.84 -8.47 0.38
N TYR A 208 -32.03 -7.41 0.35
CA TYR A 208 -30.85 -7.32 1.21
C TYR A 208 -31.22 -7.29 2.69
N GLU A 209 -32.24 -6.52 3.07
CA GLU A 209 -32.73 -6.48 4.45
C GLU A 209 -33.27 -7.84 4.90
N TYR A 210 -33.98 -8.55 4.02
CA TYR A 210 -34.41 -9.92 4.29
C TYR A 210 -33.23 -10.85 4.54
N ILE A 211 -32.21 -10.84 3.67
CA ILE A 211 -31.00 -11.67 3.82
C ILE A 211 -30.21 -11.31 5.08
N ASP A 212 -30.10 -10.02 5.40
CA ASP A 212 -29.44 -9.52 6.61
C ASP A 212 -30.14 -10.06 7.87
N ASN A 213 -31.48 -10.00 7.90
CA ASN A 213 -32.30 -10.48 9.01
C ASN A 213 -32.25 -12.00 9.20
N ARG A 214 -31.88 -12.78 8.17
CA ARG A 214 -31.67 -14.22 8.30
C ARG A 214 -30.43 -14.57 9.14
N GLY A 215 -29.51 -13.63 9.33
CA GLY A 215 -28.32 -13.83 10.18
C GLY A 215 -27.39 -14.94 9.67
N LEU A 216 -27.37 -15.19 8.37
CA LEU A 216 -26.50 -16.20 7.77
C LEU A 216 -25.01 -15.83 7.96
N PRO A 217 -24.11 -16.81 8.13
CA PRO A 217 -22.67 -16.55 8.16
C PRO A 217 -22.19 -15.79 6.92
N ASN A 218 -21.22 -14.90 7.09
CA ASN A 218 -20.49 -14.19 6.02
C ASN A 218 -21.34 -13.30 5.09
N THR A 219 -22.67 -13.21 5.24
CA THR A 219 -23.52 -12.33 4.44
C THR A 219 -23.24 -10.86 4.70
N ALA A 220 -22.94 -10.48 5.94
CA ALA A 220 -22.61 -9.10 6.30
C ALA A 220 -21.45 -8.53 5.45
N ARG A 221 -20.44 -9.35 5.15
CA ARG A 221 -19.34 -8.94 4.25
C ARG A 221 -19.82 -8.71 2.82
N CYS A 222 -20.61 -9.66 2.28
CA CYS A 222 -21.14 -9.57 0.92
C CYS A 222 -22.09 -8.37 0.78
N LEU A 223 -22.98 -8.19 1.76
CA LEU A 223 -23.89 -7.05 1.85
C LEU A 223 -23.14 -5.73 2.01
N ALA A 224 -22.03 -5.68 2.76
CA ALA A 224 -21.23 -4.46 2.88
C ALA A 224 -20.65 -4.01 1.54
N ASP A 225 -20.08 -4.92 0.74
CA ASP A 225 -19.60 -4.60 -0.61
C ASP A 225 -20.76 -4.14 -1.51
N SER A 226 -21.89 -4.85 -1.46
CA SER A 226 -23.07 -4.56 -2.28
C SER A 226 -23.76 -3.23 -1.93
N TYR A 227 -23.98 -2.95 -0.64
CA TYR A 227 -24.45 -1.64 -0.20
C TYR A 227 -23.49 -0.53 -0.63
N GLY A 228 -22.18 -0.79 -0.54
CA GLY A 228 -21.14 0.13 -1.01
C GLY A 228 -21.28 0.54 -2.48
N ARG A 229 -21.63 -0.39 -3.36
CA ARG A 229 -21.90 -0.12 -4.78
C ARG A 229 -23.18 0.70 -4.99
N LEU A 230 -24.16 0.55 -4.09
CA LEU A 230 -25.46 1.19 -4.18
C LEU A 230 -25.55 2.57 -3.51
N ILE A 231 -24.54 2.98 -2.73
CA ILE A 231 -24.54 4.27 -2.01
C ILE A 231 -24.86 5.44 -2.95
N LYS A 232 -24.27 5.46 -4.15
CA LYS A 232 -24.47 6.51 -5.16
C LYS A 232 -25.93 6.67 -5.61
N HIS A 233 -26.73 5.61 -5.49
CA HIS A 233 -28.14 5.62 -5.88
C HIS A 233 -29.07 5.87 -4.68
N LYS A 234 -28.70 5.35 -3.52
CA LYS A 234 -29.50 5.36 -2.28
C LYS A 234 -28.58 5.64 -1.07
N PRO A 235 -28.31 6.92 -0.74
CA PRO A 235 -27.46 7.27 0.41
C PRO A 235 -27.95 6.74 1.76
N GLU A 236 -29.25 6.41 1.88
CA GLU A 236 -29.88 5.81 3.06
C GLU A 236 -29.18 4.52 3.53
N VAL A 237 -28.54 3.77 2.62
CA VAL A 237 -27.82 2.53 2.93
C VAL A 237 -26.55 2.75 3.76
N VAL A 238 -26.06 4.00 3.86
CA VAL A 238 -24.88 4.33 4.67
C VAL A 238 -25.11 4.01 6.15
N SER A 239 -26.36 4.13 6.62
CA SER A 239 -26.72 3.73 7.99
C SER A 239 -26.48 2.23 8.26
N LYS A 240 -26.72 1.37 7.27
CA LYS A 240 -26.47 -0.08 7.36
C LYS A 240 -24.96 -0.37 7.39
N LEU A 241 -24.18 0.26 6.51
CA LEU A 241 -22.71 0.16 6.54
C LEU A 241 -22.10 0.63 7.87
N SER A 242 -22.62 1.74 8.40
CA SER A 242 -22.20 2.26 9.70
C SER A 242 -22.49 1.28 10.83
N ASN A 243 -23.59 0.53 10.76
CA ASN A 243 -23.90 -0.53 11.73
C ASN A 243 -22.96 -1.74 11.57
N TYR A 244 -22.63 -2.13 10.33
CA TYR A 244 -21.67 -3.20 10.09
C TYR A 244 -20.26 -2.89 10.59
N LEU A 245 -19.81 -1.63 10.50
CA LEU A 245 -18.53 -1.20 11.08
C LEU A 245 -18.48 -1.34 12.61
N LYS A 246 -19.61 -1.50 13.30
CA LYS A 246 -19.64 -1.74 14.76
C LYS A 246 -19.37 -3.21 15.13
N LEU A 247 -19.41 -4.13 14.17
CA LEU A 247 -19.19 -5.56 14.39
C LEU A 247 -17.71 -5.94 14.59
N ASP A 248 -16.79 -4.99 14.41
CA ASP A 248 -15.33 -5.18 14.52
C ASP A 248 -14.80 -6.37 13.70
N ASN A 249 -15.30 -6.50 12.46
CA ASN A 249 -14.90 -7.56 11.53
C ASN A 249 -13.96 -6.99 10.44
N PRO A 250 -12.70 -7.44 10.35
CA PRO A 250 -11.74 -6.96 9.35
C PRO A 250 -12.18 -7.18 7.90
N GLU A 251 -12.98 -8.19 7.60
CA GLU A 251 -13.47 -8.41 6.24
C GLU A 251 -14.50 -7.36 5.81
N ILE A 252 -15.34 -6.90 6.75
CA ILE A 252 -16.27 -5.79 6.54
C ILE A 252 -15.48 -4.49 6.37
N ASP A 253 -14.50 -4.23 7.24
CA ASP A 253 -13.63 -3.06 7.17
C ASP A 253 -12.87 -3.02 5.83
N TYR A 254 -12.44 -4.17 5.32
CA TYR A 254 -11.85 -4.29 3.99
C TYR A 254 -12.83 -3.89 2.88
N MET A 255 -14.07 -4.37 2.91
CA MET A 255 -15.08 -4.00 1.90
C MET A 255 -15.40 -2.51 1.96
N VAL A 256 -15.63 -1.95 3.15
CA VAL A 256 -15.92 -0.52 3.30
C VAL A 256 -14.74 0.34 2.86
N SER A 257 -13.51 0.02 3.30
CA SER A 257 -12.32 0.77 2.88
C SER A 257 -12.10 0.72 1.36
N ARG A 258 -12.36 -0.42 0.72
CA ARG A 258 -12.27 -0.57 -0.74
C ARG A 258 -13.32 0.30 -1.46
N VAL A 259 -14.56 0.30 -0.97
CA VAL A 259 -15.64 1.12 -1.52
C VAL A 259 -15.30 2.61 -1.44
N LEU A 260 -14.82 3.08 -0.29
CA LEU A 260 -14.39 4.47 -0.09
C LEU A 260 -13.20 4.82 -1.00
N MET A 261 -12.23 3.92 -1.14
CA MET A 261 -11.06 4.10 -2.00
C MET A 261 -11.46 4.25 -3.47
N LEU A 262 -12.33 3.37 -3.99
CA LEU A 262 -12.74 3.37 -5.40
C LEU A 262 -13.57 4.60 -5.78
N ASN A 263 -14.27 5.21 -4.82
CA ASN A 263 -15.22 6.30 -5.07
C ASN A 263 -14.83 7.62 -4.37
N LEU A 264 -13.57 7.75 -3.94
CA LEU A 264 -13.11 8.84 -3.09
C LEU A 264 -13.50 10.23 -3.61
N GLU A 265 -13.25 10.51 -4.90
CA GLU A 265 -13.47 11.83 -5.50
C GLU A 265 -14.94 12.28 -5.47
N VAL A 266 -15.86 11.30 -5.45
CA VAL A 266 -17.30 11.54 -5.33
C VAL A 266 -17.69 11.60 -3.86
N PHE A 267 -17.34 10.56 -3.10
CA PHE A 267 -17.85 10.37 -1.74
C PHE A 267 -17.29 11.37 -0.73
N VAL A 268 -16.08 11.89 -0.92
CA VAL A 268 -15.48 12.87 0.01
C VAL A 268 -16.33 14.15 0.18
N LYS A 269 -17.23 14.45 -0.76
CA LYS A 269 -18.12 15.62 -0.72
C LYS A 269 -19.39 15.37 0.11
N GLU A 270 -19.66 14.11 0.41
CA GLU A 270 -20.87 13.70 1.10
C GLU A 270 -20.72 13.83 2.62
N PRO A 271 -21.75 14.28 3.36
CA PRO A 271 -21.68 14.46 4.81
C PRO A 271 -21.36 13.18 5.58
N TRP A 272 -21.77 12.03 5.05
CA TRP A 272 -21.62 10.73 5.68
C TRP A 272 -20.25 10.08 5.47
N PHE A 273 -19.38 10.66 4.64
CA PHE A 273 -18.07 10.07 4.32
C PHE A 273 -17.24 9.81 5.58
N GLU A 274 -17.19 10.81 6.46
CA GLU A 274 -16.42 10.76 7.71
C GLU A 274 -16.97 9.69 8.66
N ASP A 275 -18.29 9.47 8.67
CA ASP A 275 -18.96 8.45 9.49
C ASP A 275 -18.53 7.02 9.11
N LEU A 276 -18.24 6.77 7.84
CA LEU A 276 -17.69 5.48 7.38
C LEU A 276 -16.17 5.42 7.46
N PHE A 277 -15.50 6.55 7.22
CA PHE A 277 -14.05 6.61 7.14
C PHE A 277 -13.39 6.49 8.51
N PHE A 278 -13.75 7.33 9.49
CA PHE A 278 -13.06 7.38 10.78
C PHE A 278 -13.14 6.10 11.62
N PRO A 279 -14.21 5.29 11.61
CA PRO A 279 -14.21 4.02 12.32
C PRO A 279 -13.09 3.08 11.87
N LEU A 280 -12.62 3.17 10.62
CA LEU A 280 -11.53 2.36 10.08
C LEU A 280 -10.16 2.69 10.72
N SER A 281 -10.05 3.76 11.51
CA SER A 281 -8.82 4.10 12.25
C SER A 281 -8.38 3.01 13.26
N ARG A 282 -9.29 2.14 13.69
CA ARG A 282 -8.97 0.98 14.56
C ARG A 282 -8.26 -0.17 13.84
N THR A 283 -8.06 -0.07 12.53
CA THR A 283 -7.45 -1.12 11.70
C THR A 283 -6.07 -1.51 12.24
N LYS A 284 -5.92 -2.80 12.58
CA LYS A 284 -4.65 -3.37 13.08
C LYS A 284 -3.60 -3.52 11.99
N ILE A 285 -2.32 -3.46 12.38
CA ILE A 285 -1.16 -3.55 11.48
C ILE A 285 -1.12 -4.84 10.65
N GLN A 286 -1.72 -5.93 11.12
CA GLN A 286 -1.78 -7.20 10.39
C GLN A 286 -2.68 -7.14 9.14
N HIS A 287 -3.64 -6.21 9.08
CA HIS A 287 -4.61 -6.11 7.99
C HIS A 287 -4.12 -5.22 6.86
N GLN A 288 -3.02 -5.65 6.22
CA GLN A 288 -2.31 -4.90 5.18
C GLN A 288 -3.18 -4.49 3.99
N GLY A 289 -4.17 -5.31 3.62
CA GLY A 289 -5.12 -4.97 2.54
C GLY A 289 -5.94 -3.71 2.86
N ILE A 290 -6.39 -3.57 4.11
CA ILE A 290 -7.15 -2.40 4.56
C ILE A 290 -6.22 -1.18 4.62
N ILE A 291 -5.02 -1.35 5.17
CA ILE A 291 -4.01 -0.27 5.26
C ILE A 291 -3.64 0.26 3.88
N ARG A 292 -3.48 -0.60 2.86
CA ARG A 292 -3.24 -0.16 1.49
C ARG A 292 -4.40 0.69 0.95
N ASN A 293 -5.66 0.26 1.16
CA ASN A 293 -6.82 1.05 0.77
C ASN A 293 -6.82 2.42 1.48
N LEU A 294 -6.51 2.44 2.78
CA LEU A 294 -6.41 3.67 3.57
C LEU A 294 -5.27 4.58 3.07
N ASP A 295 -4.10 4.05 2.74
CA ASP A 295 -2.99 4.82 2.14
C ASP A 295 -3.41 5.47 0.82
N PHE A 296 -4.13 4.73 -0.05
CA PHE A 296 -4.68 5.31 -1.27
C PHE A 296 -5.72 6.40 -0.99
N ILE A 297 -6.58 6.22 0.02
CA ILE A 297 -7.56 7.23 0.42
C ILE A 297 -6.83 8.50 0.90
N LEU A 298 -5.88 8.37 1.82
CA LEU A 298 -5.12 9.49 2.37
C LEU A 298 -4.33 10.25 1.30
N HIS A 299 -3.64 9.51 0.42
CA HIS A 299 -2.99 10.07 -0.77
C HIS A 299 -3.99 10.86 -1.62
N GLY A 300 -5.14 10.29 -1.95
CA GLY A 300 -6.16 10.94 -2.76
C GLY A 300 -6.77 12.19 -2.09
N LEU A 301 -6.99 12.15 -0.77
CA LEU A 301 -7.46 13.29 0.00
C LEU A 301 -6.51 14.48 -0.12
N ILE A 302 -5.21 14.24 -0.08
CA ILE A 302 -4.20 15.30 -0.18
C ILE A 302 -3.96 15.73 -1.63
N ALA A 303 -3.75 14.78 -2.53
CA ALA A 303 -3.28 15.05 -3.89
C ALA A 303 -4.39 15.43 -4.86
N LYS A 304 -5.62 14.95 -4.64
CA LYS A 304 -6.74 15.10 -5.59
C LYS A 304 -7.91 15.91 -5.03
N CYS A 305 -8.25 15.72 -3.76
CA CYS A 305 -9.44 16.33 -3.17
C CYS A 305 -9.16 17.64 -2.42
N ASP A 306 -7.89 18.02 -2.24
CA ASP A 306 -7.45 19.19 -1.47
C ASP A 306 -8.04 19.24 -0.04
N LYS A 307 -8.07 18.08 0.64
CA LYS A 307 -8.51 17.92 2.03
C LYS A 307 -7.39 17.35 2.93
N PRO A 308 -6.23 18.01 3.05
CA PRO A 308 -5.11 17.49 3.83
C PRO A 308 -5.40 17.40 5.33
N GLU A 309 -6.25 18.26 5.89
CA GLU A 309 -6.61 18.24 7.31
C GLU A 309 -7.36 16.95 7.68
N LEU A 310 -8.25 16.48 6.81
CA LEU A 310 -8.99 15.24 7.00
C LEU A 310 -8.05 14.03 6.94
N ALA A 311 -7.09 14.04 6.01
CA ALA A 311 -6.08 12.99 5.91
C ALA A 311 -5.18 12.94 7.15
N ILE A 312 -4.70 14.10 7.62
CA ILE A 312 -3.87 14.20 8.83
C ILE A 312 -4.67 13.76 10.07
N GLY A 313 -5.91 14.21 10.22
CA GLY A 313 -6.78 13.84 11.34
C GLY A 313 -7.07 12.34 11.40
N PHE A 314 -7.30 11.70 10.24
CA PHE A 314 -7.44 10.25 10.20
C PHE A 314 -6.13 9.54 10.54
N PHE A 315 -5.00 9.97 9.96
CA PHE A 315 -3.70 9.36 10.24
C PHE A 315 -3.34 9.46 11.73
N GLU A 316 -3.57 10.62 12.35
CA GLU A 316 -3.41 10.82 13.79
C GLU A 316 -4.29 9.85 14.59
N LYS A 317 -5.59 9.76 14.25
CA LYS A 317 -6.51 8.84 14.89
C LYS A 317 -6.09 7.38 14.73
N TRP A 318 -5.65 6.98 13.55
CA TRP A 318 -5.18 5.62 13.28
C TRP A 318 -3.93 5.28 14.11
N VAL A 319 -2.96 6.20 14.22
CA VAL A 319 -1.79 5.99 15.09
C VAL A 319 -2.21 5.79 16.56
N ILE A 320 -3.27 6.48 17.00
CA ILE A 320 -3.78 6.37 18.38
C ILE A 320 -4.54 5.04 18.59
N ASP A 321 -5.50 4.75 17.72
CA ASP A 321 -6.51 3.71 17.90
C ASP A 321 -6.04 2.32 17.44
N SER A 322 -5.05 2.23 16.55
CA SER A 322 -4.48 0.95 16.11
C SER A 322 -3.51 0.33 17.12
N ASP A 323 -3.06 -0.89 16.85
CA ASP A 323 -2.02 -1.61 17.59
C ASP A 323 -0.58 -1.22 17.18
N TYR A 324 -0.42 -0.15 16.39
CA TYR A 324 0.88 0.32 15.92
C TYR A 324 1.86 0.71 17.06
N GLN A 325 3.13 0.31 16.88
CA GLN A 325 4.26 0.68 17.72
C GLN A 325 5.53 0.94 16.87
N ILE A 326 6.36 1.91 17.26
CA ILE A 326 7.58 2.40 16.54
C ILE A 326 8.62 1.30 16.21
N LYS A 327 8.47 0.10 16.79
CA LYS A 327 9.41 -1.02 16.61
C LYS A 327 8.81 -2.23 15.89
N THR A 328 7.51 -2.24 15.62
CA THR A 328 6.84 -3.39 14.99
C THR A 328 6.93 -3.31 13.47
N GLU A 329 6.55 -2.18 12.90
CA GLU A 329 6.54 -1.95 11.45
C GLU A 329 6.80 -0.47 11.16
N ARG A 330 7.40 -0.14 10.01
CA ARG A 330 7.69 1.25 9.66
C ARG A 330 6.50 1.94 9.01
N LEU A 331 6.14 3.14 9.47
CA LEU A 331 5.01 3.90 8.94
C LEU A 331 5.19 4.27 7.47
N ASP A 332 6.41 4.59 7.04
CA ASP A 332 6.69 4.94 5.64
C ASP A 332 6.57 3.74 4.69
N LYS A 333 6.59 2.51 5.21
CA LYS A 333 6.27 1.30 4.43
C LYS A 333 4.76 1.06 4.36
N MET A 334 4.05 1.28 5.47
CA MET A 334 2.60 1.09 5.56
C MET A 334 1.83 2.14 4.76
N PHE A 335 2.30 3.38 4.79
CA PHE A 335 1.69 4.54 4.14
C PHE A 335 2.62 5.13 3.07
N MET A 336 3.09 4.25 2.17
CA MET A 336 4.12 4.56 1.17
C MET A 336 3.68 5.67 0.21
N SER A 337 2.38 5.77 -0.11
CA SER A 337 1.83 6.79 -1.01
C SER A 337 1.60 8.12 -0.29
N THR A 338 1.20 8.07 0.97
CA THR A 338 0.83 9.26 1.76
C THR A 338 2.05 10.02 2.30
N PHE A 339 3.11 9.32 2.72
CA PHE A 339 4.31 9.94 3.30
C PHE A 339 4.94 11.01 2.39
N PRO A 340 5.17 10.75 1.08
CA PRO A 340 5.61 11.77 0.14
C PRO A 340 4.75 13.04 0.15
N ASP A 341 3.43 12.91 0.31
CA ASP A 341 2.51 14.05 0.28
C ASP A 341 2.50 14.88 1.56
N PHE A 342 2.73 14.24 2.71
CA PHE A 342 2.92 14.95 3.97
C PHE A 342 4.16 15.85 3.94
N VAL A 343 5.23 15.41 3.29
CA VAL A 343 6.51 16.15 3.29
C VAL A 343 6.68 17.10 2.11
N ARG A 344 5.87 16.96 1.06
CA ARG A 344 5.98 17.76 -0.18
C ARG A 344 5.71 19.24 0.06
N ASP A 345 4.67 19.55 0.82
CA ASP A 345 4.36 20.91 1.24
C ASP A 345 5.04 21.22 2.57
N LYS A 346 6.04 22.10 2.54
CA LYS A 346 6.80 22.50 3.74
C LYS A 346 5.92 23.10 4.83
N LYS A 347 4.93 23.92 4.47
CA LYS A 347 4.06 24.57 5.45
C LYS A 347 3.22 23.53 6.18
N ARG A 348 2.68 22.57 5.42
CA ARG A 348 1.93 21.43 5.97
C ARG A 348 2.82 20.55 6.85
N LEU A 349 4.03 20.23 6.39
CA LEU A 349 5.00 19.47 7.17
C LEU A 349 5.33 20.17 8.49
N HIS A 350 5.60 21.48 8.46
CA HIS A 350 5.90 22.26 9.67
C HIS A 350 4.71 22.29 10.63
N ALA A 351 3.49 22.43 10.12
CA ALA A 351 2.27 22.38 10.92
C ALA A 351 2.07 21.00 11.57
N LEU A 352 2.20 19.93 10.78
CA LEU A 352 2.11 18.53 11.23
C LEU A 352 3.12 18.25 12.35
N VAL A 353 4.39 18.60 12.13
CA VAL A 353 5.47 18.40 13.10
C VAL A 353 5.21 19.18 14.39
N THR A 354 4.73 20.42 14.28
CA THR A 354 4.42 21.25 15.46
C THR A 354 3.29 20.67 16.27
N ASN A 355 2.19 20.28 15.62
CA ASN A 355 1.04 19.69 16.28
C ASN A 355 1.40 18.36 16.93
N PHE A 356 2.16 17.50 16.24
CA PHE A 356 2.53 16.19 16.76
C PHE A 356 3.49 16.28 17.96
N PHE A 357 4.41 17.25 17.98
CA PHE A 357 5.23 17.50 19.18
C PHE A 357 4.47 18.15 20.33
N ASN A 358 3.36 18.82 20.04
CA ASN A 358 2.51 19.42 21.07
C ASN A 358 1.41 18.46 21.59
N HIS A 359 1.26 17.29 20.96
CA HIS A 359 0.22 16.33 21.28
C HIS A 359 0.52 15.61 22.62
N GLU A 360 -0.50 15.16 23.34
CA GLU A 360 -0.29 14.50 24.65
C GLU A 360 0.05 13.00 24.52
N ASN A 361 -0.47 12.35 23.48
CA ASN A 361 -0.30 10.92 23.27
C ASN A 361 1.13 10.56 22.79
N PRO A 362 1.85 9.66 23.49
CA PRO A 362 3.19 9.24 23.11
C PRO A 362 3.29 8.51 21.77
N LYS A 363 2.21 7.87 21.28
CA LYS A 363 2.22 7.23 19.96
C LYS A 363 2.38 8.26 18.83
N ILE A 364 1.78 9.45 18.97
CA ILE A 364 1.92 10.55 18.01
C ILE A 364 3.35 11.08 17.98
N HIS A 365 4.00 11.19 19.13
CA HIS A 365 5.43 11.52 19.19
C HIS A 365 6.31 10.46 18.50
N GLY A 366 5.91 9.20 18.58
CA GLY A 366 6.51 8.13 17.80
C GLY A 366 6.38 8.34 16.30
N ALA A 367 5.17 8.65 15.84
CA ALA A 367 4.90 8.90 14.43
C ALA A 367 5.71 10.09 13.89
N VAL A 368 5.81 11.22 14.62
CA VAL A 368 6.63 12.35 14.16
C VAL A 368 8.13 12.02 14.11
N SER A 369 8.63 11.15 14.99
CA SER A 369 10.00 10.64 14.92
C SER A 369 10.26 9.89 13.61
N GLU A 370 9.29 9.10 13.13
CA GLU A 370 9.41 8.40 11.85
C GLU A 370 9.28 9.33 10.65
N ILE A 371 8.38 10.32 10.70
CA ILE A 371 8.27 11.37 9.68
C ILE A 371 9.60 12.13 9.56
N ILE A 372 10.22 12.50 10.68
CA ILE A 372 11.53 13.17 10.70
C ILE A 372 12.63 12.25 10.13
N SER A 373 12.59 10.98 10.48
CA SER A 373 13.54 9.98 9.94
C SER A 373 13.40 9.84 8.43
N TYR A 374 12.17 9.84 7.92
CA TYR A 374 11.88 9.86 6.48
C TYR A 374 12.45 11.14 5.84
N CYS A 375 12.20 12.33 6.40
CA CYS A 375 12.76 13.58 5.90
C CYS A 375 14.29 13.52 5.79
N LYS A 376 14.98 12.97 6.80
CA LYS A 376 16.44 12.77 6.77
C LYS A 376 16.87 11.84 5.64
N LEU A 377 16.25 10.67 5.53
CA LEU A 377 16.59 9.67 4.50
C LEU A 377 16.44 10.24 3.09
N HIS A 378 15.40 11.06 2.88
CA HIS A 378 15.11 11.71 1.60
C HIS A 378 15.78 13.09 1.43
N LYS A 379 16.71 13.45 2.32
CA LYS A 379 17.46 14.72 2.30
C LYS A 379 16.57 15.97 2.25
N ILE A 380 15.39 15.88 2.86
CA ILE A 380 14.47 17.01 3.02
C ILE A 380 15.04 17.89 4.14
N GLN A 381 15.67 18.98 3.71
CA GLN A 381 16.27 19.96 4.60
C GLN A 381 15.22 20.93 5.15
N ASP A 382 15.53 21.56 6.28
CA ASP A 382 14.78 22.69 6.84
C ASP A 382 13.40 22.33 7.42
N VAL A 383 13.32 21.19 8.13
CA VAL A 383 12.16 20.87 8.97
C VAL A 383 12.13 21.85 10.15
N ARG A 384 11.03 22.58 10.32
CA ARG A 384 10.84 23.62 11.35
C ARG A 384 9.47 23.50 12.00
N LEU A 385 9.28 24.23 13.09
CA LEU A 385 7.99 24.45 13.70
C LEU A 385 7.25 25.59 12.99
N GLU A 386 5.94 25.46 12.85
CA GLU A 386 5.09 26.41 12.15
C GLU A 386 4.81 27.64 13.01
N LYS A 387 5.19 28.80 12.49
CA LYS A 387 5.16 30.07 13.21
C LYS A 387 3.76 30.47 13.68
N SER A 388 2.74 30.24 12.87
CA SER A 388 1.35 30.61 13.21
C SER A 388 0.85 29.85 14.43
N ILE A 389 1.16 28.54 14.50
CA ILE A 389 0.82 27.66 15.62
C ILE A 389 1.63 28.05 16.85
N LEU A 390 2.95 28.24 16.74
CA LEU A 390 3.79 28.63 17.87
C LEU A 390 3.32 29.90 18.60
N LYS A 391 2.76 30.85 17.86
CA LYS A 391 2.24 32.11 18.40
C LYS A 391 0.96 31.95 19.20
N SER A 392 0.14 30.92 18.94
CA SER A 392 -1.08 30.65 19.71
C SER A 392 -0.83 29.85 20.98
N LEU A 393 0.31 29.16 21.07
CA LEU A 393 0.70 28.39 22.25
C LEU A 393 1.10 29.30 23.42
N ASP A 394 1.15 28.76 24.63
CA ASP A 394 1.77 29.45 25.78
C ASP A 394 3.27 29.12 25.89
N ASP A 395 3.95 29.55 26.96
CA ASP A 395 5.36 29.24 27.19
C ASP A 395 5.58 27.81 27.72
N GLN A 396 4.60 27.21 28.41
CA GLN A 396 4.68 25.83 28.90
C GLN A 396 4.58 24.82 27.74
N ASP A 397 3.76 25.11 26.76
CA ASP A 397 3.63 24.35 25.51
C ASP A 397 4.95 24.34 24.74
N VAL A 398 5.65 25.48 24.72
CA VAL A 398 6.96 25.60 24.06
C VAL A 398 8.02 24.77 24.77
N VAL A 399 8.04 24.80 26.11
CA VAL A 399 8.92 23.92 26.91
C VAL A 399 8.58 22.46 26.65
N PHE A 400 7.30 22.11 26.58
CA PHE A 400 6.83 20.76 26.28
C PHE A 400 7.33 20.31 24.90
N ILE A 401 7.11 21.10 23.84
CA ILE A 401 7.60 20.83 22.49
C ILE A 401 9.12 20.66 22.47
N ALA A 402 9.87 21.55 23.12
CA ALA A 402 11.33 21.47 23.20
C ALA A 402 11.80 20.15 23.81
N ARG A 403 11.15 19.70 24.89
CA ARG A 403 11.41 18.39 25.50
C ARG A 403 11.07 17.25 24.56
N LYS A 404 9.94 17.31 23.83
CA LYS A 404 9.58 16.26 22.87
C LYS A 404 10.53 16.18 21.69
N ILE A 405 11.04 17.30 21.19
CA ILE A 405 12.11 17.33 20.18
C ILE A 405 13.34 16.57 20.69
N LEU A 406 13.79 16.86 21.92
CA LEU A 406 14.96 16.19 22.52
C LEU A 406 14.74 14.68 22.76
N GLY A 407 13.51 14.27 23.11
CA GLY A 407 13.18 12.87 23.37
C GLY A 407 12.97 12.02 22.11
N TYR A 408 12.49 12.61 21.01
CA TYR A 408 12.05 11.87 19.81
C TYR A 408 12.87 12.18 18.56
N THR A 409 13.79 13.14 18.59
CA THR A 409 14.71 13.41 17.48
C THR A 409 16.12 13.10 17.91
N ILE A 410 16.92 12.42 17.07
CA ILE A 410 18.35 12.18 17.33
C ILE A 410 19.23 12.96 16.34
N ASP A 411 18.71 13.31 15.16
CA ASP A 411 19.49 14.04 14.16
C ASP A 411 19.83 15.47 14.59
N ALA A 412 21.12 15.80 14.64
CA ALA A 412 21.60 17.09 15.14
C ALA A 412 21.10 18.25 14.29
N GLN A 413 21.07 18.12 12.97
CA GLN A 413 20.70 19.22 12.08
C GLN A 413 19.20 19.53 12.20
N ILE A 414 18.36 18.49 12.25
CA ILE A 414 16.92 18.64 12.42
C ILE A 414 16.59 19.14 13.83
N GLN A 415 17.22 18.61 14.88
CA GLN A 415 17.07 19.13 16.25
C GLN A 415 17.39 20.63 16.33
N CYS A 416 18.53 21.03 15.78
CA CYS A 416 18.93 22.44 15.72
C CYS A 416 17.89 23.29 15.00
N SER A 417 17.41 22.83 13.85
CA SER A 417 16.41 23.52 13.03
C SER A 417 15.07 23.72 13.79
N LEU A 418 14.56 22.65 14.42
CA LEU A 418 13.33 22.67 15.19
C LEU A 418 13.45 23.60 16.41
N VAL A 419 14.50 23.45 17.22
CA VAL A 419 14.68 24.29 18.42
C VAL A 419 14.94 25.74 18.05
N PHE A 420 15.70 26.03 16.99
CA PHE A 420 15.92 27.40 16.55
C PHE A 420 14.62 28.07 16.06
N SER A 421 13.71 27.30 15.45
CA SER A 421 12.41 27.82 15.00
C SER A 421 11.47 28.24 16.15
N ILE A 422 11.71 27.81 17.39
CA ILE A 422 10.98 28.29 18.58
C ILE A 422 11.07 29.82 18.71
N LEU A 423 12.19 30.43 18.29
CA LEU A 423 12.35 31.89 18.29
C LEU A 423 11.31 32.62 17.44
N ASP A 424 10.66 31.94 16.50
CA ASP A 424 9.63 32.55 15.65
C ASP A 424 8.30 32.78 16.38
N LYS A 425 8.11 32.19 17.58
CA LYS A 425 7.04 32.55 18.52
C LYS A 425 7.13 34.03 18.90
N SER A 426 8.26 34.41 19.49
CA SER A 426 8.56 35.78 19.91
C SER A 426 10.05 35.97 20.08
N VAL A 427 10.69 36.60 19.09
CA VAL A 427 12.14 36.83 19.07
C VAL A 427 12.58 37.72 20.24
N THR A 428 11.72 38.61 20.72
CA THR A 428 12.01 39.57 21.79
C THR A 428 11.70 39.04 23.20
N SER A 429 10.97 37.92 23.32
CA SER A 429 10.67 37.32 24.63
C SER A 429 11.92 36.71 25.25
N LYS A 430 12.33 37.22 26.42
CA LYS A 430 13.44 36.67 27.20
C LYS A 430 13.17 35.22 27.64
N ALA A 431 11.91 34.88 27.94
CA ALA A 431 11.54 33.52 28.32
C ALA A 431 11.82 32.53 27.18
N VAL A 432 11.38 32.87 25.96
CA VAL A 432 11.61 32.07 24.75
C VAL A 432 13.11 31.97 24.43
N GLN A 433 13.84 33.08 24.52
CA GLN A 433 15.29 33.09 24.31
C GLN A 433 16.03 32.20 25.32
N ASN A 434 15.62 32.22 26.59
CA ASN A 434 16.22 31.38 27.63
C ASN A 434 15.97 29.89 27.37
N ILE A 435 14.75 29.50 26.97
CA ILE A 435 14.45 28.11 26.59
C ILE A 435 15.39 27.65 25.47
N VAL A 436 15.51 28.44 24.41
CA VAL A 436 16.38 28.12 23.26
C VAL A 436 17.85 28.06 23.69
N TYR A 437 18.30 29.04 24.49
CA TYR A 437 19.65 29.07 25.03
C TYR A 437 19.98 27.81 25.84
N ASP A 438 19.12 27.43 26.77
CA ASP A 438 19.31 26.29 27.66
C ASP A 438 19.32 24.98 26.87
N VAL A 439 18.40 24.80 25.92
CA VAL A 439 18.35 23.60 25.08
C VAL A 439 19.62 23.45 24.24
N PHE A 440 20.11 24.53 23.63
CA PHE A 440 21.34 24.49 22.86
C PHE A 440 22.58 24.28 23.73
N THR A 441 22.68 24.92 24.90
CA THR A 441 23.90 24.87 25.71
C THR A 441 23.98 23.63 26.60
N GLN A 442 22.85 23.13 27.10
CA GLN A 442 22.82 22.02 28.04
C GLN A 442 22.62 20.66 27.37
N HIS A 443 21.94 20.60 26.23
CA HIS A 443 21.58 19.34 25.57
C HIS A 443 22.22 19.21 24.19
N ILE A 444 21.77 19.98 23.20
CA ILE A 444 22.18 19.78 21.79
C ILE A 444 23.68 20.07 21.62
N GLY A 445 24.18 21.19 22.13
CA GLY A 445 25.57 21.61 21.96
C GLY A 445 26.59 20.75 22.70
N LYS A 446 26.19 20.10 23.80
CA LYS A 446 27.03 19.09 24.47
C LYS A 446 27.02 17.76 23.72
N GLY A 447 25.87 17.37 23.17
CA GLY A 447 25.73 16.15 22.37
C GLY A 447 26.44 16.26 21.01
N TYR A 448 26.23 17.36 20.30
CA TYR A 448 26.63 17.58 18.91
C TYR A 448 27.37 18.91 18.72
N PRO A 449 28.49 19.15 19.43
CA PRO A 449 29.13 20.45 19.41
C PRO A 449 29.52 20.90 17.99
N GLY A 450 29.95 19.98 17.12
CA GLY A 450 30.38 20.26 15.75
C GLY A 450 29.21 20.75 14.90
N SER A 451 28.23 19.88 14.70
CA SER A 451 27.04 20.16 13.91
C SER A 451 26.25 21.37 14.43
N THR A 452 26.19 21.56 15.76
CA THR A 452 25.49 22.72 16.36
C THR A 452 26.15 24.04 15.99
N ILE A 453 27.47 24.14 16.12
CA ILE A 453 28.20 25.37 15.76
C ILE A 453 28.06 25.64 14.26
N GLU A 454 28.21 24.61 13.42
CA GLU A 454 28.07 24.74 11.97
C GLU A 454 26.67 25.26 11.58
N PHE A 455 25.62 24.68 12.16
CA PHE A 455 24.25 25.13 11.94
C PHE A 455 24.07 26.60 12.35
N LEU A 456 24.52 26.97 13.56
CA LEU A 456 24.36 28.31 14.12
C LEU A 456 25.14 29.38 13.33
N GLU A 457 26.37 29.10 12.89
CA GLU A 457 27.11 29.97 11.97
C GLU A 457 26.40 30.09 10.61
N GLY A 458 25.77 29.01 10.14
CA GLY A 458 24.88 29.04 8.98
C GLY A 458 23.68 29.97 9.16
N GLN A 459 23.05 29.98 10.35
CA GLN A 459 21.93 30.86 10.67
C GLN A 459 22.36 32.32 10.78
N LYS A 460 23.54 32.61 11.34
CA LYS A 460 24.10 33.97 11.40
C LYS A 460 24.20 34.62 10.03
N LYS A 461 24.62 33.86 9.01
CA LYS A 461 24.71 34.33 7.62
C LYS A 461 23.34 34.66 7.00
N LYS A 462 22.25 34.10 7.53
CA LYS A 462 20.89 34.22 6.97
C LYS A 462 20.01 35.24 7.69
N THR A 463 20.24 35.47 8.98
CA THR A 463 19.38 36.33 9.81
C THR A 463 19.79 37.80 9.77
N LYS A 464 18.81 38.71 9.72
CA LYS A 464 19.00 40.16 9.90
C LYS A 464 18.65 40.63 11.32
N SER A 465 18.10 39.76 12.17
CA SER A 465 17.69 40.12 13.52
C SER A 465 18.89 40.19 14.46
N LYS A 466 19.17 41.39 14.99
CA LYS A 466 20.24 41.62 15.97
C LYS A 466 20.11 40.72 17.20
N VAL A 467 18.89 40.55 17.71
CA VAL A 467 18.60 39.67 18.86
C VAL A 467 18.95 38.21 18.57
N LYS A 468 18.57 37.70 17.37
CA LYS A 468 18.96 36.34 16.98
C LYS A 468 20.48 36.18 16.84
N LEU A 469 21.17 37.19 16.32
CA LEU A 469 22.64 37.19 16.20
C LEU A 469 23.30 37.12 17.58
N GLU A 470 22.94 38.02 18.49
CA GLU A 470 23.48 38.08 19.85
C GLU A 470 23.27 36.76 20.61
N LEU A 471 22.06 36.19 20.54
CA LEU A 471 21.76 34.89 21.16
C LEU A 471 22.62 33.78 20.54
N THR A 472 22.75 33.76 19.22
CA THR A 472 23.53 32.75 18.51
C THR A 472 25.01 32.82 18.88
N ASP A 473 25.59 34.01 18.94
CA ASP A 473 26.99 34.21 19.36
C ASP A 473 27.21 33.78 20.81
N LYS A 474 26.27 34.08 21.70
CA LYS A 474 26.32 33.65 23.10
C LYS A 474 26.32 32.12 23.21
N ILE A 475 25.50 31.43 22.42
CA ILE A 475 25.44 29.96 22.38
C ILE A 475 26.74 29.37 21.83
N ILE A 476 27.22 29.87 20.69
CA ILE A 476 28.46 29.38 20.06
C ILE A 476 29.64 29.53 21.03
N THR A 477 29.76 30.69 21.68
CA THR A 477 30.84 30.98 22.64
C THR A 477 30.79 29.99 23.81
N HIS A 478 29.60 29.71 24.35
CA HIS A 478 29.44 28.72 25.42
C HIS A 478 29.89 27.33 24.97
N ILE A 479 29.43 26.85 23.81
CA ILE A 479 29.76 25.52 23.30
C ILE A 479 31.27 25.39 23.01
N LYS A 480 31.91 26.43 22.44
CA LYS A 480 33.36 26.45 22.21
C LYS A 480 34.13 26.36 23.53
N SER A 481 33.77 27.19 24.51
CA SER A 481 34.43 27.18 25.82
C SER A 481 34.35 25.81 26.49
N TRP A 482 33.18 25.16 26.45
CA TRP A 482 33.00 23.80 26.99
C TRP A 482 33.84 22.77 26.23
N ARG A 483 33.87 22.86 24.89
CA ARG A 483 34.67 21.96 24.05
C ARG A 483 36.16 22.11 24.32
N ASP A 484 36.65 23.33 24.48
CA ASP A 484 38.06 23.61 24.73
C ASP A 484 38.48 23.05 26.10
N VAL A 485 37.69 23.29 27.15
CA VAL A 485 37.88 22.66 28.47
C VAL A 485 37.95 21.14 28.36
N TYR A 486 37.04 20.52 27.59
CA TYR A 486 37.03 19.06 27.42
C TYR A 486 38.25 18.54 26.64
N LYS A 487 38.70 19.27 25.61
CA LYS A 487 39.86 18.90 24.79
C LYS A 487 41.17 18.99 25.58
N ASP A 488 41.24 19.92 26.52
CA ASP A 488 42.40 20.15 27.38
C ASP A 488 42.50 19.14 28.54
N LEU A 489 41.48 18.28 28.73
CA LEU A 489 41.54 17.21 29.73
C LEU A 489 42.65 16.19 29.38
N PRO A 490 43.48 15.78 30.37
CA PRO A 490 44.51 14.79 30.14
C PRO A 490 43.89 13.43 29.80
N ARG A 491 44.44 12.75 28.79
CA ARG A 491 44.07 11.38 28.46
C ARG A 491 44.72 10.43 29.46
N LEU A 492 43.93 9.95 30.41
CA LEU A 492 44.36 8.92 31.37
C LEU A 492 44.58 7.59 30.64
N LYS A 493 45.73 6.94 30.86
CA LYS A 493 46.04 5.65 30.22
C LYS A 493 45.14 4.54 30.78
N GLU A 494 44.71 4.69 32.02
CA GLU A 494 43.84 3.79 32.78
C GLU A 494 42.44 3.69 32.19
N THR A 495 41.99 4.71 31.43
CA THR A 495 40.68 4.72 30.78
C THR A 495 40.74 4.25 29.32
N MET A 496 41.93 3.93 28.80
CA MET A 496 42.06 3.36 27.47
C MET A 496 41.81 1.84 27.51
N PRO A 497 40.95 1.31 26.62
CA PRO A 497 40.79 -0.13 26.52
C PRO A 497 42.12 -0.79 26.11
N PRO A 498 42.46 -1.96 26.67
CA PRO A 498 43.60 -2.75 26.20
C PRO A 498 43.49 -2.99 24.69
N SER A 499 44.61 -2.94 23.98
CA SER A 499 44.64 -3.05 22.50
C SER A 499 43.93 -4.30 21.97
N GLN A 500 43.98 -5.41 22.72
CA GLN A 500 43.24 -6.64 22.38
C GLN A 500 41.72 -6.45 22.45
N GLN A 501 41.22 -5.72 23.45
CA GLN A 501 39.80 -5.43 23.60
C GLN A 501 39.31 -4.49 22.50
N SER A 502 40.09 -3.44 22.17
CA SER A 502 39.79 -2.56 21.02
C SER A 502 39.70 -3.34 19.71
N ARG A 503 40.64 -4.27 19.46
CA ARG A 503 40.61 -5.13 18.27
C ARG A 503 39.38 -6.05 18.24
N ARG A 504 38.96 -6.58 19.40
CA ARG A 504 37.74 -7.40 19.51
C ARG A 504 36.48 -6.58 19.21
N ILE A 505 36.38 -5.37 19.76
CA ILE A 505 35.27 -4.43 19.50
C ILE A 505 35.22 -4.10 18.00
N MET A 506 36.33 -3.69 17.39
CA MET A 506 36.37 -3.38 15.96
C MET A 506 35.97 -4.56 15.07
N ARG A 507 36.38 -5.79 15.43
CA ARG A 507 35.97 -7.00 14.70
C ARG A 507 34.47 -7.26 14.82
N GLU A 508 33.92 -7.05 16.01
CA GLU A 508 32.50 -7.24 16.25
C GLU A 508 31.65 -6.16 15.56
N GLU A 509 32.08 -4.90 15.59
CA GLU A 509 31.45 -3.82 14.81
C GLU A 509 31.47 -4.12 13.31
N ALA A 510 32.61 -4.58 12.78
CA ALA A 510 32.70 -4.99 11.38
C ALA A 510 31.78 -6.18 11.05
N ARG A 511 31.64 -7.14 11.98
CA ARG A 511 30.73 -8.28 11.84
C ARG A 511 29.28 -7.82 11.80
N VAL A 512 28.86 -6.98 12.74
CA VAL A 512 27.50 -6.43 12.85
C VAL A 512 27.19 -5.57 11.63
N MET A 513 28.10 -4.68 11.22
CA MET A 513 27.94 -3.86 10.01
C MET A 513 27.80 -4.72 8.75
N GLY A 514 28.58 -5.80 8.64
CA GLY A 514 28.46 -6.78 7.56
C GLY A 514 27.10 -7.50 7.54
N GLN A 515 26.51 -7.77 8.70
CA GLN A 515 25.15 -8.33 8.80
C GLN A 515 24.09 -7.31 8.37
N SER A 516 24.15 -6.09 8.89
CA SER A 516 23.21 -5.02 8.51
C SER A 516 23.26 -4.71 7.01
N MET A 517 24.45 -4.73 6.42
CA MET A 517 24.60 -4.50 4.97
C MET A 517 24.02 -5.64 4.14
N LYS A 518 24.15 -6.90 4.58
CA LYS A 518 23.48 -8.04 3.93
C LYS A 518 21.96 -7.94 4.02
N GLU A 519 21.43 -7.52 5.16
CA GLU A 519 19.98 -7.34 5.34
C GLU A 519 19.45 -6.25 4.41
N ALA A 520 20.10 -5.09 4.38
CA ALA A 520 19.75 -3.99 3.48
C ALA A 520 19.85 -4.37 1.99
N GLN A 521 20.71 -5.34 1.65
CA GLN A 521 20.90 -5.82 0.30
C GLN A 521 19.80 -6.78 -0.19
N LYS A 522 19.01 -7.39 0.70
CA LYS A 522 17.94 -8.35 0.32
C LYS A 522 16.85 -7.70 -0.54
N ASP A 523 16.51 -6.46 -0.23
CA ASP A 523 15.47 -5.69 -0.93
C ASP A 523 16.02 -4.97 -2.18
N SER A 524 17.30 -5.15 -2.52
CA SER A 524 17.93 -4.47 -3.65
C SER A 524 17.60 -5.17 -4.97
N ILE A 525 16.85 -4.49 -5.83
CA ILE A 525 16.57 -4.92 -7.21
C ILE A 525 17.87 -5.25 -7.97
N ILE A 526 18.93 -4.46 -7.76
CA ILE A 526 20.24 -4.68 -8.40
C ILE A 526 20.82 -6.04 -8.01
N ASN A 527 20.70 -6.46 -6.75
CA ASN A 527 21.20 -7.76 -6.31
C ASN A 527 20.32 -8.93 -6.74
N GLN A 528 19.06 -8.67 -7.10
CA GLN A 528 18.16 -9.68 -7.66
C GLN A 528 18.47 -9.97 -9.13
N ILE A 529 18.98 -8.98 -9.89
CA ILE A 529 19.30 -9.12 -11.32
C ILE A 529 20.79 -9.31 -11.61
N CYS A 530 21.68 -8.93 -10.70
CA CYS A 530 23.13 -9.03 -10.86
C CYS A 530 23.76 -9.98 -9.84
N ARG A 531 24.70 -10.80 -10.29
CA ARG A 531 25.51 -11.66 -9.40
C ARG A 531 26.51 -10.81 -8.62
N VAL A 532 26.41 -10.81 -7.30
CA VAL A 532 27.41 -10.18 -6.41
C VAL A 532 28.61 -11.11 -6.25
N VAL A 533 29.80 -10.65 -6.65
CA VAL A 533 31.07 -11.38 -6.43
C VAL A 533 31.87 -10.66 -5.33
N PRO A 534 32.00 -11.25 -4.13
CA PRO A 534 32.75 -10.63 -3.05
C PRO A 534 34.25 -10.66 -3.37
N MET A 535 34.87 -9.49 -3.38
CA MET A 535 36.32 -9.39 -3.56
C MET A 535 37.05 -9.62 -2.25
N LYS A 536 38.12 -10.42 -2.30
CA LYS A 536 38.98 -10.67 -1.13
C LYS A 536 40.08 -9.60 -0.96
N TYR A 537 40.64 -9.10 -2.07
CA TYR A 537 41.68 -8.07 -2.10
C TYR A 537 41.76 -7.43 -3.49
N GLY A 538 42.41 -6.25 -3.60
CA GLY A 538 42.67 -5.57 -4.88
C GLY A 538 42.18 -4.12 -4.92
N SER A 539 42.58 -3.38 -5.96
CA SER A 539 42.21 -1.97 -6.18
C SER A 539 41.27 -1.77 -7.39
N GLY A 540 40.85 -2.84 -8.05
CA GLY A 540 39.93 -2.82 -9.18
C GLY A 540 39.45 -4.21 -9.60
N THR A 541 38.51 -4.25 -10.53
CA THR A 541 37.93 -5.46 -11.13
C THR A 541 38.06 -5.42 -12.65
N PHE A 542 38.13 -6.58 -13.28
CA PHE A 542 37.99 -6.76 -14.73
C PHE A 542 37.23 -8.06 -14.98
N SER A 543 36.64 -8.20 -16.15
CA SER A 543 35.87 -9.38 -16.57
C SER A 543 36.29 -9.81 -17.97
N TYR A 544 36.04 -11.07 -18.33
CA TYR A 544 36.30 -11.60 -19.66
C TYR A 544 34.97 -11.87 -20.35
N PHE A 545 34.75 -11.26 -21.51
CA PHE A 545 33.53 -11.38 -22.29
C PHE A 545 33.85 -11.31 -23.78
N ASP A 546 33.22 -12.18 -24.58
CA ASP A 546 33.38 -12.26 -26.04
C ASP A 546 34.85 -12.25 -26.53
N GLY A 547 35.65 -13.17 -25.98
CA GLY A 547 37.05 -13.33 -26.40
C GLY A 547 38.04 -12.31 -25.81
N ASN A 548 37.55 -11.25 -25.13
CA ASN A 548 38.38 -10.12 -24.70
C ASN A 548 38.23 -9.78 -23.21
N TYR A 549 39.29 -9.23 -22.61
CA TYR A 549 39.24 -8.68 -21.26
C TYR A 549 38.70 -7.24 -21.28
N THR A 550 37.81 -6.93 -20.35
CA THR A 550 37.35 -5.55 -20.13
C THR A 550 38.44 -4.71 -19.48
N PRO A 551 38.45 -3.38 -19.70
CA PRO A 551 39.30 -2.47 -18.95
C PRO A 551 39.10 -2.60 -17.43
N VAL A 552 40.16 -2.35 -16.66
CA VAL A 552 40.11 -2.42 -15.20
C VAL A 552 39.26 -1.29 -14.63
N SER A 553 38.14 -1.63 -14.01
CA SER A 553 37.33 -0.71 -13.20
C SER A 553 37.95 -0.57 -11.81
N LYS A 554 38.55 0.59 -11.53
CA LYS A 554 39.11 0.90 -10.20
C LYS A 554 38.00 1.02 -9.16
N LEU A 555 38.29 0.62 -7.93
CA LEU A 555 37.37 0.80 -6.81
C LEU A 555 37.30 2.27 -6.42
N GLY A 556 36.07 2.78 -6.28
CA GLY A 556 35.81 4.07 -5.65
C GLY A 556 35.80 3.92 -4.13
N SER A 557 36.35 4.90 -3.42
CA SER A 557 36.17 5.01 -1.96
C SER A 557 34.87 5.75 -1.68
N HIS A 558 33.93 5.09 -1.01
CA HIS A 558 32.77 5.74 -0.41
C HIS A 558 33.00 5.81 1.09
N SER A 559 32.98 7.02 1.65
CA SER A 559 32.99 7.23 3.09
C SER A 559 31.78 8.05 3.47
N ILE A 560 31.12 7.66 4.56
CA ILE A 560 30.05 8.40 5.20
C ILE A 560 30.56 8.68 6.62
N SER A 561 30.52 9.95 7.01
CA SER A 561 30.87 10.38 8.36
C SER A 561 29.63 11.04 8.97
N GLU A 562 29.30 10.63 10.18
CA GLU A 562 28.16 11.17 10.93
C GLU A 562 28.58 11.41 12.38
N GLN A 563 28.11 12.51 12.95
CA GLN A 563 28.35 12.81 14.37
C GLN A 563 27.28 12.12 15.23
N LEU A 564 27.72 11.25 16.13
CA LEU A 564 26.86 10.68 17.17
C LEU A 564 26.81 11.58 18.41
N PRO A 565 25.72 11.54 19.21
CA PRO A 565 25.65 12.30 20.45
C PRO A 565 26.77 11.86 21.39
N PHE A 566 27.51 12.83 21.92
CA PHE A 566 28.66 12.59 22.78
C PHE A 566 28.32 11.75 24.03
N SER A 567 27.13 11.90 24.59
CA SER A 567 26.66 11.11 25.73
C SER A 567 26.37 9.64 25.36
N LEU A 568 26.04 9.34 24.10
CA LEU A 568 25.86 7.97 23.63
C LEU A 568 27.19 7.20 23.62
N SER A 569 28.30 7.86 23.27
CA SER A 569 29.63 7.23 23.23
C SER A 569 30.32 7.17 24.60
N THR A 570 29.98 8.09 25.52
CA THR A 570 30.64 8.18 26.84
C THR A 570 29.83 7.57 27.98
N HIS A 571 28.49 7.60 27.92
CA HIS A 571 27.63 7.12 29.00
C HIS A 571 26.22 6.75 28.50
N ILE A 572 26.11 5.65 27.74
CA ILE A 572 24.86 5.20 27.10
C ILE A 572 23.65 5.10 28.04
N VAL A 573 23.85 4.68 29.30
CA VAL A 573 22.77 4.60 30.30
C VAL A 573 22.20 5.98 30.62
N LYS A 574 23.07 6.97 30.87
CA LYS A 574 22.67 8.35 31.15
C LYS A 574 21.94 8.95 29.96
N PHE A 575 22.47 8.75 28.76
CA PHE A 575 21.82 9.20 27.52
C PHE A 575 20.42 8.61 27.35
N THR A 576 20.28 7.30 27.60
CA THR A 576 18.98 6.61 27.50
C THR A 576 18.00 7.10 28.55
N MET A 577 18.46 7.34 29.79
CA MET A 577 17.65 7.92 30.86
C MET A 577 17.19 9.33 30.50
N GLU A 578 18.10 10.20 30.04
CA GLU A 578 17.80 11.58 29.66
C GLU A 578 16.76 11.63 28.52
N ILE A 579 16.93 10.82 27.49
CA ILE A 579 15.92 10.69 26.41
C ILE A 579 14.57 10.23 26.98
N ASN A 580 14.57 9.24 27.86
CA ASN A 580 13.34 8.71 28.44
C ASN A 580 12.63 9.76 29.31
N ASP A 581 13.38 10.56 30.07
CA ASP A 581 12.83 11.64 30.89
C ASP A 581 12.15 12.70 30.01
N PHE A 582 12.78 13.08 28.89
CA PHE A 582 12.15 13.96 27.91
C PHE A 582 10.89 13.36 27.26
N ARG A 583 10.91 12.07 26.93
CA ARG A 583 9.73 11.36 26.40
C ARG A 583 8.58 11.34 27.39
N ARG A 584 8.87 11.16 28.68
CA ARG A 584 7.88 11.07 29.76
C ARG A 584 7.45 12.41 30.34
N ALA A 585 8.16 13.50 30.03
CA ALA A 585 7.85 14.83 30.52
C ALA A 585 6.39 15.23 30.22
N LYS A 586 5.68 15.73 31.23
CA LYS A 586 4.31 16.24 31.10
C LYS A 586 4.30 17.77 31.01
N ARG A 587 3.22 18.34 30.48
CA ARG A 587 3.00 19.79 30.45
C ARG A 587 2.97 20.32 31.90
N GLY A 588 3.59 21.47 32.14
CA GLY A 588 3.67 22.08 33.48
C GLY A 588 4.66 21.44 34.46
N GLN A 589 5.33 20.34 34.10
CA GLN A 589 6.38 19.74 34.94
C GLN A 589 7.61 20.64 34.94
N LYS A 590 8.08 21.07 36.11
CA LYS A 590 9.30 21.88 36.23
C LYS A 590 10.53 21.06 35.93
#